data_AF-A0A4P7CUT4-F1
#
_entry.id   AF-A0A4P7CUT4-F1
#
_cell.length_a   1.000
_cell.length_b   1.000
_cell.length_c   1.000
_cell.angle_alpha   90.00
_cell.angle_beta   90.00
_cell.angle_gamma   90.00
#
_symmetry.space_group_name_H-M   'P 1'
#
loop_
_entity.id
_entity.type
_entity.pdbx_description
1 polymer ?
#
loop_
_entity_poly.entity_id
_entity_poly.type
_entity_poly.pdbx_seq_one_letter_code
_entity_poly.pdbx_strand_id
1 'polypeptide(L)'
;MRNQLKWLGDSLIGSDLPALVTLQRADGAMQAIPLRDALAVAVEIDTYGLKRIVTALEYGFACGELAGDDMSLWARDRIRVLAILESRSVINQVAA
;
A
#
# COMPACT_ATOMS: atom_id res chain seq x y z
N MET A 1 -0.16 13.11 -13.08
CA MET A 1 0.08 11.66 -13.20
C MET A 1 -1.18 10.94 -12.76
N ARG A 2 -1.75 10.06 -13.59
CA ARG A 2 -3.05 9.42 -13.31
C ARG A 2 -2.81 8.24 -12.37
N ASN A 3 -3.28 8.30 -11.12
CA ASN A 3 -3.41 7.13 -10.25
C ASN A 3 -4.41 6.18 -10.92
N GLN A 4 -3.98 4.99 -11.34
CA GLN A 4 -4.80 4.07 -12.15
C GLN A 4 -5.32 2.85 -11.39
N LEU A 5 -4.84 2.62 -10.16
CA LEU A 5 -5.23 1.47 -9.37
C LEU A 5 -6.02 1.92 -8.14
N LYS A 6 -7.29 1.55 -8.08
CA LYS A 6 -8.16 1.82 -6.94
C LYS A 6 -8.05 0.69 -5.93
N TRP A 7 -7.73 0.98 -4.68
CA TRP A 7 -7.76 0.02 -3.60
C TRP A 7 -9.19 -0.39 -3.26
N LEU A 8 -9.40 -1.70 -3.10
CA LEU A 8 -10.69 -2.29 -2.72
C LEU A 8 -10.63 -2.98 -1.34
N GLY A 9 -9.45 -3.33 -0.87
CA GLY A 9 -9.26 -4.07 0.37
C GLY A 9 -7.85 -4.63 0.48
N ASP A 10 -7.50 -5.10 1.68
CA ASP A 10 -6.25 -5.78 1.93
C ASP A 10 -6.40 -6.82 3.04
N SER A 11 -5.47 -7.76 3.09
CA SER A 11 -5.35 -8.76 4.14
C SER A 11 -3.87 -8.82 4.51
N LEU A 12 -3.46 -7.92 5.38
CA LEU A 12 -2.04 -7.66 5.67
C LEU A 12 -1.58 -8.16 7.05
N ILE A 13 -2.52 -8.43 7.96
CA ILE A 13 -2.23 -8.62 9.39
C ILE A 13 -3.00 -9.83 9.93
N GLY A 14 -2.39 -10.57 10.86
CA GLY A 14 -3.08 -11.58 11.67
C GLY A 14 -3.45 -12.87 10.92
N SER A 15 -2.84 -13.10 9.75
CA SER A 15 -3.00 -14.33 8.98
C SER A 15 -1.65 -15.01 8.78
N ASP A 16 -1.62 -16.34 8.82
CA ASP A 16 -0.48 -17.15 8.38
C ASP A 16 -0.36 -17.19 6.84
N LEU A 17 -1.30 -16.56 6.13
CA LEU A 17 -1.29 -16.45 4.68
C LEU A 17 -0.46 -15.25 4.22
N PRO A 18 0.13 -15.30 3.01
CA PRO A 18 0.84 -14.16 2.44
C PRO A 18 -0.03 -12.91 2.39
N ALA A 19 0.56 -11.75 2.72
CA ALA A 19 -0.15 -10.48 2.65
C ALA A 19 -0.62 -10.17 1.22
N LEU A 20 -1.90 -9.86 1.07
CA LEU A 20 -2.54 -9.53 -0.21
C LEU A 20 -3.15 -8.14 -0.20
N VAL A 21 -3.10 -7.48 -1.35
CA VAL A 21 -3.77 -6.21 -1.62
C VAL A 21 -4.67 -6.38 -2.83
N THR A 22 -5.94 -6.02 -2.69
CA THR A 22 -6.92 -6.06 -3.76
C THR A 22 -7.05 -4.69 -4.40
N LEU A 23 -6.75 -4.62 -5.70
CA LEU A 23 -6.78 -3.41 -6.51
C LEU A 23 -7.74 -3.58 -7.69
N GLN A 24 -8.34 -2.48 -8.13
CA GLN A 24 -9.14 -2.37 -9.35
C GLN A 24 -8.43 -1.50 -10.37
N ARG A 25 -8.32 -2.02 -11.60
CA ARG A 25 -7.81 -1.30 -12.77
C ARG A 25 -8.87 -0.37 -13.37
N ALA A 26 -8.45 0.55 -14.22
CA ALA A 26 -9.34 1.51 -14.88
C ALA A 26 -10.40 0.85 -15.80
N ASP A 27 -10.13 -0.35 -16.31
CA ASP A 27 -11.08 -1.17 -17.08
C ASP A 27 -12.13 -1.88 -16.19
N GLY A 28 -12.07 -1.68 -14.86
CA GLY A 28 -12.95 -2.29 -13.88
C GLY A 28 -12.46 -3.65 -13.38
N ALA A 29 -11.42 -4.25 -13.98
CA ALA A 29 -10.90 -5.55 -13.58
C ALA A 29 -10.29 -5.49 -12.18
N MET A 30 -10.61 -6.49 -11.36
CA MET A 30 -10.10 -6.61 -9.99
C MET A 30 -8.98 -7.65 -9.95
N GLN A 31 -7.94 -7.35 -9.19
CA GLN A 31 -6.81 -8.26 -8.96
C GLN A 31 -6.40 -8.21 -7.49
N ALA A 32 -6.26 -9.38 -6.88
CA ALA A 32 -5.54 -9.52 -5.61
C ALA A 32 -4.08 -9.84 -5.94
N ILE A 33 -3.17 -8.99 -5.48
CA ILE A 33 -1.73 -9.13 -5.71
C ILE A 33 -0.97 -9.25 -4.38
N PRO A 34 0.18 -9.95 -4.37
CA PRO A 34 1.07 -9.97 -3.21
C PRO A 34 1.48 -8.57 -2.76
N LEU A 35 1.71 -8.40 -1.45
CA LEU A 35 2.19 -7.14 -0.88
C LEU A 35 3.43 -6.61 -1.61
N ARG A 36 4.37 -7.49 -1.98
CA ARG A 36 5.57 -7.12 -2.75
C ARG A 36 5.23 -6.34 -4.01
N ASP A 37 4.28 -6.84 -4.78
CA ASP A 37 3.89 -6.26 -6.07
C ASP A 37 3.12 -4.96 -5.83
N ALA A 38 2.26 -4.91 -4.80
CA ALA A 38 1.58 -3.69 -4.41
C ALA A 38 2.55 -2.56 -4.00
N LEU A 39 3.63 -2.88 -3.27
CA LEU A 39 4.66 -1.90 -2.91
C LEU A 39 5.47 -1.45 -4.14
N ALA A 40 5.70 -2.35 -5.10
CA ALA A 40 6.39 -2.00 -6.34
C ALA A 40 5.60 -0.97 -7.17
N VAL A 41 4.27 -1.09 -7.22
CA VAL A 41 3.37 -0.17 -7.94
C VAL A 41 2.73 0.90 -7.05
N ALA A 42 3.26 1.17 -5.85
CA ALA A 42 2.67 2.09 -4.88
C ALA A 42 2.35 3.49 -5.45
N VAL A 43 3.15 3.97 -6.41
CA VAL A 43 2.93 5.26 -7.09
C VAL A 43 1.66 5.30 -7.95
N GLU A 44 1.13 4.14 -8.36
CA GLU A 44 -0.06 4.01 -9.19
C GLU A 44 -1.34 3.79 -8.38
N ILE A 45 -1.19 3.32 -7.13
CA ILE A 45 -2.30 3.12 -6.19
C ILE A 45 -2.86 4.48 -5.78
N ASP A 46 -4.18 4.60 -5.76
CA ASP A 46 -4.87 5.82 -5.33
C ASP A 46 -4.46 6.24 -3.91
N THR A 47 -4.57 7.55 -3.62
CA THR A 47 -4.06 8.11 -2.36
C THR A 47 -4.78 7.57 -1.13
N TYR A 48 -6.08 7.29 -1.23
CA TYR A 48 -6.83 6.74 -0.11
C TYR A 48 -6.37 5.30 0.18
N GLY A 49 -6.28 4.48 -0.86
CA GLY A 49 -5.77 3.12 -0.78
C GLY A 49 -4.36 3.03 -0.21
N LEU A 50 -3.44 3.84 -0.73
CA LEU A 50 -2.06 3.83 -0.26
C LEU A 50 -1.96 4.24 1.22
N LYS A 51 -2.78 5.19 1.68
CA LYS A 51 -2.85 5.54 3.10
C LYS A 51 -3.34 4.37 3.96
N ARG A 52 -4.36 3.64 3.52
CA ARG A 52 -4.89 2.46 4.24
C ARG A 52 -3.84 1.36 4.39
N ILE A 53 -3.16 1.02 3.29
CA ILE A 53 -2.08 0.03 3.28
C ILE A 53 -0.97 0.45 4.23
N VAL A 54 -0.48 1.69 4.13
CA VAL A 54 0.60 2.17 5.00
C VAL A 54 0.20 2.15 6.47
N THR A 55 -1.00 2.60 6.83
CA THR A 55 -1.47 2.55 8.22
C THR A 55 -1.49 1.12 8.76
N ALA A 56 -1.97 0.16 7.97
CA ALA A 56 -1.99 -1.24 8.36
C ALA A 56 -0.57 -1.80 8.52
N LEU A 57 0.35 -1.50 7.59
CA LEU A 57 1.74 -1.97 7.68
C LEU A 57 2.50 -1.34 8.86
N GLU A 58 2.31 -0.05 9.14
CA GLU A 58 2.91 0.60 10.32
C GLU A 58 2.42 -0.06 11.61
N TYR A 59 1.11 -0.28 11.73
CA TYR A 59 0.52 -0.94 12.89
C TYR A 59 1.05 -2.37 13.04
N GLY A 60 0.94 -3.19 11.99
CA GLY A 60 1.40 -4.58 12.01
C GLY A 60 2.89 -4.71 12.29
N PHE A 61 3.71 -3.80 11.76
CA PHE A 61 5.15 -3.76 12.02
C PHE A 61 5.45 -3.42 13.48
N ALA A 62 4.76 -2.44 14.05
CA ALA A 62 4.94 -2.04 15.45
C ALA A 62 4.47 -3.13 16.43
N CYS A 63 3.40 -3.87 16.08
CA CYS A 63 2.83 -4.91 16.93
C CYS A 63 3.44 -6.30 16.70
N GLY A 64 4.30 -6.47 15.68
CA GLY A 64 4.87 -7.77 15.32
C GLY A 64 3.85 -8.72 14.69
N GLU A 65 2.79 -8.19 14.07
CA GLU A 65 1.66 -8.96 13.50
C GLU A 65 1.78 -9.17 11.97
N LEU A 66 2.88 -8.73 11.37
CA LEU A 66 3.23 -9.06 9.98
C LEU A 66 3.94 -10.41 9.94
N ALA A 67 3.66 -11.20 8.90
CA ALA A 67 4.48 -12.38 8.59
C ALA A 67 5.95 -11.97 8.38
N GLY A 68 6.91 -12.84 8.73
CA GLY A 68 8.34 -12.48 8.78
C GLY A 68 8.90 -11.93 7.46
N ASP A 69 8.49 -12.50 6.32
CA ASP A 69 8.88 -12.01 5.00
C ASP A 69 8.26 -10.64 4.69
N ASP A 70 7.00 -10.42 5.09
CA ASP A 70 6.28 -9.15 4.91
C ASP A 70 6.82 -8.05 5.82
N MET A 71 7.27 -8.40 7.03
CA MET A 71 7.96 -7.50 7.94
C MET A 71 9.28 -7.00 7.33
N SER A 72 10.09 -7.92 6.79
CA SER A 72 11.36 -7.60 6.14
C SER A 72 11.15 -6.77 4.87
N LEU A 73 10.12 -7.13 4.10
CA LEU A 73 9.68 -6.41 2.91
C LEU A 73 9.27 -4.98 3.25
N TRP A 74 8.45 -4.79 4.28
CA TRP A 74 8.03 -3.47 4.71
C TRP A 74 9.20 -2.63 5.21
N ALA A 75 10.06 -3.19 6.07
CA ALA A 75 11.25 -2.49 6.59
C ALA A 75 12.13 -1.92 5.47
N ARG A 76 12.30 -2.67 4.37
CA ARG A 76 13.08 -2.23 3.20
C ARG A 76 12.40 -1.09 2.42
N ASP A 77 11.10 -1.19 2.18
CA ASP A 77 10.39 -0.30 1.25
C ASP A 77 9.70 0.90 1.94
N ARG A 78 9.62 0.90 3.28
CA ARG A 78 8.91 1.87 4.12
C ARG A 78 9.20 3.33 3.78
N ILE A 79 10.48 3.70 3.75
CA ILE A 79 10.90 5.11 3.52
C ILE A 79 10.41 5.61 2.15
N ARG A 80 10.58 4.78 1.11
CA ARG A 80 10.15 5.11 -0.26
C ARG A 80 8.63 5.33 -0.33
N VAL A 81 7.86 4.45 0.30
CA VAL A 81 6.40 4.49 0.26
C VAL A 81 5.85 5.70 1.04
N LEU A 82 6.44 6.02 2.19
CA LEU A 82 6.10 7.22 2.95
C LEU A 82 6.40 8.51 2.15
N ALA A 83 7.54 8.59 1.46
CA ALA A 83 7.86 9.72 0.60
C ALA A 83 6.85 9.92 -0.55
N ILE A 84 6.31 8.82 -1.12
CA ILE A 84 5.22 8.89 -2.11
C ILE A 84 3.97 9.52 -1.49
N LEU A 85 3.58 9.14 -0.27
CA LEU A 85 2.44 9.74 0.41
C LEU A 85 2.65 11.21 0.75
N GLU A 86 3.84 11.58 1.22
CA GLU A 86 4.20 12.95 1.57
C GLU A 86 4.13 13.87 0.35
N SER A 87 4.75 13.45 -0.77
CA SER A 87 4.72 14.22 -2.02
C SER A 87 3.28 14.47 -2.54
N ARG A 88 2.37 13.51 -2.35
CA ARG A 88 0.94 13.67 -2.68
C ARG A 88 0.22 14.63 -1.74
N SER A 89 0.64 14.74 -0.48
CA SER A 89 0.10 15.70 0.49
C SER A 89 0.49 17.14 0.13
N VAL A 90 1.76 17.35 -0.25
CA VAL A 90 2.29 18.66 -0.67
C VAL A 90 1.55 19.17 -1.91
N ILE A 91 1.35 18.33 -2.92
CA ILE A 91 0.63 18.71 -4.15
C ILE A 91 -0.80 19.20 -3.84
N ASN A 92 -1.49 18.59 -2.88
CA ASN A 92 -2.85 18.98 -2.52
C ASN A 92 -2.93 20.29 -1.73
N GLN A 93 -1.84 20.74 -1.09
CA GLN A 93 -1.81 22.02 -0.36
C GLN A 93 -1.50 23.23 -1.26
N VAL A 94 -0.81 23.02 -2.38
CA VAL A 94 -0.45 24.10 -3.33
C VAL A 94 -1.56 24.35 -4.35
N ALA A 95 -2.51 23.42 -4.50
CA ALA A 95 -3.63 23.50 -5.43
C ALA A 95 -4.93 24.05 -4.82
N ALA A 96 -4.89 24.56 -3.58
CA ALA A 96 -6.04 25.08 -2.83
C ALA A 96 -6.00 26.61 -2.70
#